data_AF-Q5L1C8-F1
#
_entry.id   AF-Q5L1C8-F1
#
_cell.length_a   1.000
_cell.length_b   1.000
_cell.length_c   1.000
_cell.angle_alpha   90.00
_cell.angle_beta   90.00
_cell.angle_gamma   90.00
#
_symmetry.space_group_name_H-M   'P 1'
#
loop_
_entity.id
_entity.type
_entity.pdbx_description
1 polymer ?
#
loop_
_entity_poly.entity_id
_entity_poly.type
_entity_poly.pdbx_seq_one_letter_code
_entity_poly.pdbx_strand_id
1 'polypeptide(L)'
;MMFKRKMIQTISPILLAGLLSLTPFNKTEAEINPTYIPYDGYEYVHSTDTRGLTIYWTHTHVNNKSTTDTVSHTVKREAYATATVSSSSTFNEMVLEVGISTEVSLGARVEKTTTVTWTIPPYSTYTLRYGSRWVKATGKENYYSRGTLISSKTVSGQWTYEGYSDSIKQN
;
A
#
# COMPACT_ATOMS: atom_id res chain seq x y z
N MET A 1 -13.67 -6.40 9.50
CA MET A 1 -13.64 -7.53 10.46
C MET A 1 -12.22 -8.07 10.47
N MET A 2 -11.42 -7.70 11.47
CA MET A 2 -9.96 -7.80 11.47
C MET A 2 -9.54 -8.97 12.35
N PHE A 3 -8.98 -10.02 11.76
CA PHE A 3 -8.46 -11.18 12.49
C PHE A 3 -7.09 -10.86 13.09
N LYS A 4 -7.03 -10.59 14.39
CA LYS A 4 -5.78 -10.52 15.16
C LYS A 4 -5.24 -11.94 15.38
N ARG A 5 -4.15 -12.32 14.70
CA ARG A 5 -3.39 -13.54 15.04
C ARG A 5 -2.43 -13.22 16.19
N LYS A 6 -2.72 -13.74 17.39
CA LYS A 6 -1.77 -13.77 18.52
C LYS A 6 -0.71 -14.84 18.24
N MET A 7 0.57 -14.46 18.14
CA MET A 7 1.68 -15.41 18.30
C MET A 7 1.77 -15.79 19.77
N ILE A 8 1.56 -17.06 20.08
CA ILE A 8 1.82 -17.65 21.40
C ILE A 8 3.26 -18.18 21.35
N GLN A 9 4.19 -17.55 22.06
CA GLN A 9 5.50 -18.15 22.35
C GLN A 9 5.31 -19.27 23.38
N THR A 10 5.51 -20.51 22.95
CA THR A 10 5.53 -21.69 23.83
C THR A 10 6.87 -21.76 24.57
N ILE A 11 6.85 -21.59 25.89
CA ILE A 11 7.98 -21.89 26.77
C ILE A 11 7.89 -23.38 27.15
N SER A 12 8.92 -24.17 26.82
CA SER A 12 9.04 -25.57 27.21
C SER A 12 9.22 -25.73 28.73
N PRO A 13 8.53 -26.67 29.40
CA PRO A 13 8.80 -26.98 30.81
C PRO A 13 9.94 -27.99 30.95
N ILE A 14 11.00 -27.58 31.68
CA ILE A 14 12.03 -28.47 32.21
C ILE A 14 11.42 -29.22 33.42
N LEU A 15 11.43 -30.55 33.37
CA LEU A 15 11.08 -31.42 34.50
C LEU A 15 12.13 -31.29 35.60
N LEU A 16 11.70 -31.00 36.84
CA LEU A 16 12.50 -31.26 38.04
C LEU A 16 11.62 -31.95 39.08
N ALA A 17 11.92 -33.23 39.34
CA ALA A 17 11.29 -34.04 40.37
C ALA A 17 11.86 -33.67 41.75
N GLY A 18 10.98 -33.38 42.71
CA GLY A 18 11.34 -33.10 44.10
C GLY A 18 10.13 -33.28 45.01
N LEU A 19 10.30 -34.09 46.05
CA LEU A 19 9.30 -34.65 46.95
C LEU A 19 8.36 -33.64 47.64
N LEU A 20 7.13 -34.11 47.87
CA LEU A 20 6.05 -33.45 48.59
C LEU A 20 6.39 -33.16 50.07
N SER A 21 6.23 -31.90 50.46
CA SER A 21 5.77 -31.53 51.80
C SER A 21 4.64 -30.51 51.66
N LEU A 22 3.40 -30.95 51.90
CA LEU A 22 2.18 -30.13 51.85
C LEU A 22 2.08 -29.30 53.13
N THR A 23 2.55 -28.05 53.09
CA THR A 23 2.07 -27.00 53.99
C THR A 23 0.93 -26.25 53.29
N PRO A 24 -0.23 -26.01 53.91
CA PRO A 24 -1.27 -25.18 53.31
C PRO A 24 -0.78 -23.73 53.27
N PHE A 25 -0.22 -23.33 52.12
CA PHE A 25 0.03 -21.92 51.82
C PHE A 25 -1.33 -21.30 51.47
N ASN A 26 -1.94 -20.61 52.44
CA ASN A 26 -2.97 -19.62 52.15
C ASN A 26 -2.30 -18.46 51.40
N LYS A 27 -2.11 -18.64 50.09
CA LYS A 27 -1.69 -17.58 49.21
C LYS A 27 -2.95 -16.83 48.84
N THR A 28 -3.21 -15.72 49.53
CA THR A 28 -4.14 -14.70 49.06
C THR A 28 -3.74 -14.40 47.62
N GLU A 29 -4.59 -14.75 46.65
CA GLU A 29 -4.37 -14.36 45.27
C GLU A 29 -4.37 -12.83 45.25
N ALA A 30 -3.18 -12.23 45.13
CA ALA A 30 -3.08 -10.81 44.88
C ALA A 30 -3.83 -10.54 43.58
N GLU A 31 -4.90 -9.76 43.67
CA GLU A 31 -5.63 -9.28 42.51
C GLU A 31 -4.66 -8.46 41.65
N ILE A 32 -4.14 -9.07 40.57
CA ILE A 32 -3.29 -8.38 39.61
C ILE A 32 -4.21 -7.45 38.81
N ASN A 33 -4.38 -6.24 39.31
CA ASN A 33 -5.00 -5.15 38.55
C ASN A 33 -3.94 -4.56 37.61
N PRO A 34 -3.97 -4.85 36.30
CA PRO A 34 -2.99 -4.28 35.38
C PRO A 34 -3.11 -2.75 35.39
N THR A 35 -2.06 -2.07 35.84
CA THR A 35 -2.04 -0.60 35.94
C THR A 35 -2.01 0.07 34.54
N TYR A 36 -1.60 -0.67 33.51
CA TYR A 36 -1.51 -0.18 32.14
C TYR A 36 -1.61 -1.32 31.12
N ILE A 37 -1.91 -0.97 29.88
CA ILE A 37 -1.86 -1.90 28.75
C ILE A 37 -0.39 -2.05 28.33
N PRO A 38 0.22 -3.26 28.38
CA PRO A 38 1.62 -3.48 28.02
C PRO A 38 1.80 -3.45 26.50
N TYR A 39 1.66 -2.25 25.92
CA TYR A 39 1.90 -1.99 24.52
C TYR A 39 2.88 -0.82 24.38
N ASP A 40 4.09 -1.16 23.94
CA ASP A 40 5.11 -0.23 23.50
C ASP A 40 5.41 -0.56 22.04
N GLY A 41 5.23 0.40 21.12
CA GLY A 41 5.40 0.11 19.70
C GLY A 41 4.90 1.20 18.75
N TYR A 42 5.23 0.99 17.47
CA TYR A 42 4.77 1.81 16.37
C TYR A 42 3.52 1.21 15.72
N GLU A 43 2.61 2.08 15.31
CA GLU A 43 1.42 1.74 14.52
C GLU A 43 1.28 2.75 13.37
N TYR A 44 1.14 2.25 12.15
CA TYR A 44 0.63 3.07 11.05
C TYR A 44 -0.90 3.17 11.13
N VAL A 45 -1.41 4.40 11.12
CA VAL A 45 -2.85 4.67 11.04
C VAL A 45 -3.13 5.35 9.70
N HIS A 46 -3.87 4.65 8.83
CA HIS A 46 -4.29 5.19 7.55
C HIS A 46 -5.28 6.35 7.73
N SER A 47 -5.13 7.41 6.94
CA SER A 47 -6.04 8.56 6.96
C SER A 47 -6.85 8.66 5.68
N THR A 48 -6.17 8.81 4.54
CA THR A 48 -6.82 9.00 3.23
C THR A 48 -5.94 8.46 2.12
N ASP A 49 -6.57 8.04 1.02
CA ASP A 49 -5.92 7.81 -0.26
C ASP A 49 -6.68 8.49 -1.40
N THR A 50 -5.95 8.79 -2.47
CA THR A 50 -6.48 9.33 -3.72
C THR A 50 -5.81 8.64 -4.89
N ARG A 51 -6.56 8.43 -5.97
CA ARG A 51 -6.09 7.75 -7.18
C ARG A 51 -6.17 8.72 -8.34
N GLY A 52 -5.27 8.56 -9.30
CA GLY A 52 -5.27 9.40 -10.48
C GLY A 52 -4.49 8.81 -11.63
N LEU A 53 -4.43 9.62 -12.68
CA LEU A 53 -3.73 9.32 -13.93
C LEU A 53 -2.66 10.38 -14.16
N THR A 54 -1.54 9.98 -14.73
CA THR A 54 -0.58 10.89 -15.36
C THR A 54 -0.50 10.51 -16.82
N ILE A 55 -0.88 11.46 -17.69
CA ILE A 55 -0.83 11.28 -19.14
C ILE A 55 0.60 11.60 -19.60
N TYR A 56 1.31 10.61 -20.13
CA TYR A 56 2.67 10.79 -20.65
C TYR A 56 2.70 10.99 -22.16
N TRP A 57 1.72 10.42 -22.85
CA TRP A 57 1.65 10.45 -24.31
C TRP A 57 0.22 10.63 -24.77
N THR A 58 0.05 11.43 -25.83
CA THR A 58 -1.23 11.67 -26.49
C THR A 58 -1.03 11.78 -27.99
N HIS A 59 -2.01 11.31 -28.76
CA HIS A 59 -2.03 11.44 -30.22
C HIS A 59 -3.46 11.46 -30.74
N THR A 60 -3.76 12.34 -31.69
CA THR A 60 -5.06 12.37 -32.36
C THR A 60 -4.99 11.57 -33.64
N HIS A 61 -5.80 10.52 -33.76
CA HIS A 61 -5.92 9.71 -34.96
C HIS A 61 -7.27 9.92 -35.63
N VAL A 62 -7.25 10.10 -36.96
CA VAL A 62 -8.45 10.25 -37.77
C VAL A 62 -8.57 9.05 -38.70
N ASN A 63 -9.65 8.31 -38.58
CA ASN A 63 -10.00 7.25 -39.51
C ASN A 63 -11.04 7.78 -40.52
N ASN A 64 -10.59 8.13 -41.72
CA ASN A 64 -11.45 8.57 -42.82
C ASN A 64 -11.95 7.42 -43.71
N LYS A 65 -11.76 6.16 -43.29
CA LYS A 65 -12.15 4.97 -44.06
C LYS A 65 -13.50 4.45 -43.57
N SER A 66 -14.17 3.68 -44.42
CA SER A 66 -15.40 2.94 -44.09
C SER A 66 -15.18 1.72 -43.21
N THR A 67 -13.93 1.34 -42.96
CA THR A 67 -13.54 0.19 -42.14
C THR A 67 -12.80 0.65 -40.89
N THR A 68 -12.84 -0.17 -39.85
CA THR A 68 -12.04 0.03 -38.63
C THR A 68 -10.56 0.10 -38.96
N ASP A 69 -9.85 1.03 -38.32
CA ASP A 69 -8.41 1.19 -38.42
C ASP A 69 -7.73 0.69 -37.14
N THR A 70 -6.46 0.31 -37.24
CA THR A 70 -5.66 -0.15 -36.10
C THR A 70 -4.30 0.52 -36.13
N VAL A 71 -3.97 1.26 -35.07
CA VAL A 71 -2.74 2.04 -34.97
C VAL A 71 -1.96 1.59 -33.75
N SER A 72 -0.64 1.42 -33.90
CA SER A 72 0.25 1.02 -32.81
C SER A 72 1.36 2.03 -32.60
N HIS A 73 1.64 2.38 -31.35
CA HIS A 73 2.74 3.27 -30.99
C HIS A 73 3.59 2.66 -29.88
N THR A 74 4.91 2.81 -30.01
CA THR A 74 5.84 2.59 -28.90
C THR A 74 5.85 3.84 -28.03
N VAL A 75 5.44 3.66 -26.79
CA VAL A 75 5.19 4.74 -25.81
C VAL A 75 5.93 4.47 -24.52
N LYS A 76 6.17 5.53 -23.77
CA LYS A 76 6.95 5.52 -22.53
C LYS A 76 6.17 6.16 -21.40
N ARG A 77 6.36 5.64 -20.19
CA ARG A 77 5.87 6.23 -18.94
C ARG A 77 6.89 6.00 -17.83
N GLU A 78 6.79 6.76 -16.75
CA GLU A 78 7.57 6.47 -15.54
C GLU A 78 6.76 5.62 -14.56
N ALA A 79 7.43 4.64 -13.96
CA ALA A 79 6.99 3.96 -12.75
C ALA A 79 7.83 4.46 -11.57
N TYR A 80 7.19 4.80 -10.45
CA TYR A 80 7.88 5.34 -9.27
C TYR A 80 7.19 4.96 -7.97
N ALA A 81 7.94 5.02 -6.87
CA ALA A 81 7.40 4.99 -5.51
C ALA A 81 8.18 5.95 -4.61
N THR A 82 7.52 6.94 -4.03
CA THR A 82 8.13 7.93 -3.15
C THR A 82 7.31 8.07 -1.87
N ALA A 83 7.97 8.33 -0.73
CA ALA A 83 7.28 8.52 0.53
C ALA A 83 8.08 9.37 1.52
N THR A 84 7.36 10.07 2.38
CA THR A 84 7.89 10.73 3.58
C THR A 84 7.44 9.91 4.79
N VAL A 85 8.29 8.95 5.18
CA VAL A 85 8.07 7.98 6.27
C VAL A 85 9.34 7.87 7.11
N SER A 86 9.24 7.34 8.33
CA SER A 86 10.42 7.10 9.18
C SER A 86 11.13 5.78 8.82
N SER A 87 10.44 4.84 8.18
CA SER A 87 11.03 3.59 7.71
C SER A 87 10.30 3.02 6.49
N SER A 88 10.95 2.12 5.76
CA SER A 88 10.30 1.36 4.68
C SER A 88 9.16 0.48 5.18
N SER A 89 9.18 0.03 6.43
CA SER A 89 8.10 -0.76 7.03
C SER A 89 6.79 0.02 7.06
N THR A 90 6.82 1.29 7.45
CA THR A 90 5.63 2.16 7.40
C THR A 90 5.09 2.30 5.98
N PHE A 91 5.98 2.44 4.99
CA PHE A 91 5.53 2.50 3.61
C PHE A 91 4.88 1.18 3.15
N ASN A 92 5.42 0.03 3.58
CA ASN A 92 4.81 -1.27 3.28
C ASN A 92 3.44 -1.41 3.95
N GLU A 93 3.28 -0.98 5.21
CA GLU A 93 1.98 -0.93 5.89
C GLU A 93 1.01 0.00 5.17
N MET A 94 1.47 1.17 4.72
CA MET A 94 0.66 2.09 3.90
C MET A 94 0.19 1.45 2.59
N VAL A 95 1.08 0.74 1.89
CA VAL A 95 0.73 0.00 0.66
C VAL A 95 -0.29 -1.11 0.94
N LEU A 96 -0.14 -1.82 2.06
CA LEU A 96 -1.06 -2.87 2.50
C LEU A 96 -2.45 -2.33 2.84
N GLU A 97 -2.54 -1.24 3.62
CA GLU A 97 -3.80 -0.61 4.00
C GLU A 97 -4.55 -0.04 2.78
N VAL A 98 -3.82 0.52 1.82
CA VAL A 98 -4.40 1.00 0.56
C VAL A 98 -4.83 -0.17 -0.35
N GLY A 99 -4.18 -1.32 -0.23
CA GLY A 99 -4.49 -2.53 -1.02
C GLY A 99 -4.05 -2.45 -2.49
N ILE A 100 -3.14 -1.53 -2.83
CA ILE A 100 -2.63 -1.34 -4.21
C ILE A 100 -1.11 -1.46 -4.17
N SER A 101 -0.57 -2.51 -4.78
CA SER A 101 0.88 -2.76 -4.84
C SER A 101 1.64 -1.70 -5.63
N THR A 102 2.94 -1.58 -5.37
CA THR A 102 3.84 -0.72 -6.13
C THR A 102 4.42 -1.45 -7.34
N GLU A 103 4.70 -0.73 -8.43
CA GLU A 103 5.44 -1.30 -9.57
C GLU A 103 6.96 -1.38 -9.33
N VAL A 104 7.47 -0.54 -8.43
CA VAL A 104 8.89 -0.42 -8.10
C VAL A 104 9.06 -0.24 -6.59
N SER A 105 10.26 -0.52 -6.09
CA SER A 105 10.60 -0.33 -4.68
C SER A 105 10.57 1.14 -4.26
N LEU A 106 10.38 1.40 -2.97
CA LEU A 106 10.45 2.75 -2.41
C LEU A 106 11.77 3.45 -2.79
N GLY A 107 11.65 4.69 -3.26
CA GLY A 107 12.78 5.52 -3.72
C GLY A 107 13.18 5.30 -5.18
N ALA A 108 12.66 4.27 -5.84
CA ALA A 108 12.99 4.01 -7.24
C ALA A 108 12.12 4.83 -8.20
N ARG A 109 12.70 5.13 -9.37
CA ARG A 109 12.03 5.66 -10.56
C ARG A 109 12.61 4.99 -11.79
N VAL A 110 11.75 4.41 -12.62
CA VAL A 110 12.14 3.62 -13.80
C VAL A 110 11.26 3.99 -14.99
N GLU A 111 11.88 4.19 -16.16
CA GLU A 111 11.15 4.34 -17.42
C GLU A 111 10.66 2.97 -17.92
N LYS A 112 9.37 2.88 -18.25
CA LYS A 112 8.75 1.69 -18.84
C LYS A 112 8.36 2.01 -20.28
N THR A 113 8.95 1.28 -21.22
CA THR A 113 8.61 1.35 -22.66
C THR A 113 7.68 0.19 -23.01
N THR A 114 6.62 0.45 -23.77
CA THR A 114 5.73 -0.60 -24.28
C THR A 114 5.16 -0.19 -25.64
N THR A 115 4.64 -1.17 -26.40
CA THR A 115 3.85 -0.90 -27.60
C THR A 115 2.38 -1.06 -27.27
N VAL A 116 1.57 -0.05 -27.57
CA VAL A 116 0.12 -0.08 -27.39
C VAL A 116 -0.55 0.02 -28.75
N THR A 117 -1.62 -0.76 -28.92
CA THR A 117 -2.43 -0.80 -30.13
C THR A 117 -3.84 -0.30 -29.82
N TRP A 118 -4.35 0.60 -30.65
CA TRP A 118 -5.71 1.13 -30.57
C TRP A 118 -6.50 0.80 -31.84
N THR A 119 -7.79 0.61 -31.64
CA THR A 119 -8.76 0.30 -32.71
C THR A 119 -9.69 1.50 -32.90
N ILE A 120 -9.72 2.06 -34.10
CA ILE A 120 -10.41 3.32 -34.40
C ILE A 120 -11.58 3.06 -35.35
N PRO A 121 -12.83 3.27 -34.94
CA PRO A 121 -14.00 3.06 -35.77
C PRO A 121 -13.97 3.86 -37.09
N PRO A 122 -14.71 3.41 -38.13
CA PRO A 122 -14.88 4.16 -39.38
C PRO A 122 -15.32 5.60 -39.16
N TYR A 123 -14.86 6.50 -40.03
CA TYR A 123 -15.27 7.92 -40.08
C TYR A 123 -15.27 8.61 -38.70
N SER A 124 -14.20 8.42 -37.94
CA SER A 124 -14.12 8.94 -36.58
C SER A 124 -12.74 9.47 -36.24
N THR A 125 -12.73 10.41 -35.30
CA THR A 125 -11.51 11.00 -34.74
C THR A 125 -11.43 10.64 -33.27
N TYR A 126 -10.29 10.13 -32.84
CA TYR A 126 -10.05 9.75 -31.45
C TYR A 126 -8.72 10.33 -30.95
N THR A 127 -8.72 10.81 -29.71
CA THR A 127 -7.50 11.14 -28.98
C THR A 127 -7.08 9.90 -28.19
N LEU A 128 -5.95 9.32 -28.58
CA LEU A 128 -5.30 8.18 -27.96
C LEU A 128 -4.44 8.69 -26.82
N ARG A 129 -4.50 8.04 -25.65
CA ARG A 129 -3.70 8.43 -24.49
C ARG A 129 -3.02 7.22 -23.89
N TYR A 130 -1.82 7.44 -23.38
CA TYR A 130 -1.07 6.46 -22.60
C TYR A 130 -0.40 7.12 -21.41
N GLY A 131 -0.33 6.41 -20.29
CA GLY A 131 0.38 6.89 -19.13
C GLY A 131 0.37 5.94 -17.94
N SER A 132 0.50 6.50 -16.74
CA SER A 132 0.53 5.73 -15.48
C SER A 132 -0.72 6.00 -14.65
N ARG A 133 -1.20 4.96 -13.97
CA ARG A 133 -2.08 5.13 -12.82
C ARG A 133 -1.25 5.24 -11.56
N TRP A 134 -1.65 6.13 -10.68
CA TRP A 134 -0.98 6.35 -9.41
C TRP A 134 -1.98 6.38 -8.26
N VAL A 135 -1.45 6.12 -7.07
CA VAL A 135 -2.14 6.33 -5.80
C VAL A 135 -1.27 7.19 -4.90
N LYS A 136 -1.90 8.07 -4.14
CA LYS A 136 -1.27 8.90 -3.11
C LYS A 136 -2.03 8.68 -1.82
N ALA A 137 -1.32 8.30 -0.77
CA ALA A 137 -1.88 8.03 0.54
C ALA A 137 -1.22 8.89 1.62
N THR A 138 -2.00 9.17 2.67
CA THR A 138 -1.53 9.84 3.88
C THR A 138 -1.98 9.07 5.11
N GLY A 139 -1.23 9.21 6.19
CA GLY A 139 -1.53 8.57 7.45
C GLY A 139 -0.70 9.14 8.58
N LYS A 140 -0.63 8.41 9.68
CA LYS A 140 0.18 8.75 10.85
C LYS A 140 1.03 7.57 11.29
N GLU A 141 2.27 7.85 11.67
CA GLU A 141 3.10 6.95 12.48
C GLU A 141 2.86 7.32 13.94
N ASN A 142 2.15 6.46 14.66
CA ASN A 142 1.91 6.61 16.08
C ASN A 142 2.91 5.78 16.87
N TYR A 143 3.51 6.36 17.90
CA TYR A 143 4.30 5.63 18.89
C TYR A 143 3.55 5.60 20.21
N TYR A 144 3.32 4.39 20.71
CA TYR A 144 2.71 4.16 22.01
C TYR A 144 3.76 3.74 23.01
N SER A 145 3.61 4.20 24.25
CA SER A 145 4.28 3.61 25.39
C SER A 145 3.28 3.34 26.51
N ARG A 146 3.34 2.14 27.07
CA ARG A 146 2.41 1.69 28.12
C ARG A 146 0.94 1.88 27.72
N GLY A 147 0.64 1.68 26.43
CA GLY A 147 -0.67 1.86 25.83
C GLY A 147 -1.12 3.32 25.62
N THR A 148 -0.28 4.30 25.96
CA THR A 148 -0.55 5.73 25.77
C THR A 148 0.15 6.24 24.53
N LEU A 149 -0.54 7.05 23.70
CA LEU A 149 0.06 7.68 22.53
C LEU A 149 1.08 8.74 22.98
N ILE A 150 2.35 8.53 22.66
CA ILE A 150 3.46 9.42 23.03
C ILE A 150 3.85 10.34 21.86
N SER A 151 3.80 9.86 20.62
CA SER A 151 4.08 10.67 19.44
C SER A 151 3.20 10.29 18.26
N SER A 152 2.92 11.25 17.40
CA SER A 152 2.13 11.07 16.17
C SER A 152 2.73 11.93 15.07
N LYS A 153 3.29 11.31 14.03
CA LYS A 153 3.89 11.98 12.88
C LYS A 153 3.07 11.75 11.62
N THR A 154 2.69 12.81 10.91
CA THR A 154 2.05 12.67 9.60
C THR A 154 3.03 12.13 8.58
N VAL A 155 2.60 11.12 7.82
CA VAL A 155 3.37 10.50 6.74
C VAL A 155 2.56 10.47 5.46
N SER A 156 3.28 10.39 4.33
CA SER A 156 2.65 10.31 3.02
C SER A 156 3.47 9.45 2.07
N GLY A 157 2.79 8.87 1.09
CA GLY A 157 3.39 8.08 0.02
C GLY A 157 2.66 8.30 -1.29
N GLN A 158 3.37 8.20 -2.40
CA GLN A 158 2.80 8.23 -3.73
C GLN A 158 3.53 7.24 -4.63
N TRP A 159 2.79 6.38 -5.32
CA TRP A 159 3.36 5.36 -6.18
C TRP A 159 2.51 5.08 -7.40
N THR A 160 3.15 4.60 -8.45
CA THR A 160 2.46 4.01 -9.60
C THR A 160 2.22 2.53 -9.36
N TYR A 161 1.10 2.02 -9.90
CA TYR A 161 0.72 0.61 -9.78
C TYR A 161 0.48 -0.08 -11.13
N GLU A 162 0.14 0.68 -12.18
CA GLU A 162 0.04 0.13 -13.54
C GLU A 162 0.16 1.23 -14.61
N GLY A 163 0.37 0.79 -15.85
CA GLY A 163 0.17 1.62 -17.04
C GLY A 163 -1.29 1.61 -17.46
N TYR A 164 -1.74 2.66 -18.14
CA TYR A 164 -3.05 2.67 -18.78
C TYR A 164 -2.96 3.19 -20.21
N SER A 165 -3.88 2.73 -21.05
CA SER A 165 -4.14 3.26 -22.38
C SER A 165 -5.62 3.39 -22.59
N ASP A 166 -6.06 4.49 -23.19
CA ASP A 166 -7.44 4.67 -23.63
C ASP A 166 -7.53 5.51 -24.91
N SER A 167 -8.74 5.67 -25.40
CA SER A 167 -9.04 6.50 -26.57
C SER A 167 -10.35 7.26 -26.33
N ILE A 168 -10.35 8.58 -26.55
CA ILE A 168 -11.54 9.43 -26.40
C ILE A 168 -11.99 9.92 -27.77
N LYS A 169 -13.24 9.64 -28.13
CA LYS A 169 -13.86 10.17 -29.35
C LYS A 169 -13.88 11.70 -29.32
N GLN A 170 -13.43 12.33 -30.39
CA GLN A 170 -13.56 13.76 -30.60
C GLN A 170 -14.91 14.04 -31.28
N ASN A 171 -15.60 15.09 -30.82
CA ASN A 171 -16.88 15.52 -31.38
C ASN A 171 -16.70 16.32 -32.66
#